data_AF-A0A558J6X2-F1
#
_entry.id   AF-A0A558J6X2-F1
#
_cell.length_a   1.000
_cell.length_b   1.000
_cell.length_c   1.000
_cell.angle_alpha   90.00
_cell.angle_beta   90.00
_cell.angle_gamma   90.00
#
_symmetry.space_group_name_H-M   'P 1'
#
loop_
_entity.id
_entity.type
_entity.pdbx_description
1 polymer ?
#
loop_
_entity_poly.entity_id
_entity_poly.type
_entity_poly.pdbx_seq_one_letter_code
_entity_poly.pdbx_strand_id
1 'polypeptide(L)' 'MDRVFAWDHHHRQIVYRIPGHQHEDGREDSDLSPVWLPAEESGLPDGVTVEDLRKVSVKD' A
#
# COMPACT_ATOMS: atom_id res chain seq x y z
N MET A 1 -2.50 -12.86 -5.88
CA MET A 1 -1.42 -11.89 -5.66
C MET A 1 -1.59 -11.32 -4.28
N ASP A 2 -0.53 -11.24 -3.51
CA ASP A 2 -0.60 -10.81 -2.11
C ASP A 2 -0.49 -9.29 -2.03
N ARG A 3 -1.36 -8.69 -1.22
CA ARG A 3 -1.33 -7.25 -0.94
C ARG A 3 -0.17 -6.97 0.01
N VAL A 4 0.64 -5.98 -0.33
CA VAL A 4 1.69 -5.46 0.55
C VAL A 4 1.18 -4.20 1.20
N PHE A 5 0.99 -4.22 2.52
CA PHE A 5 0.51 -3.09 3.30
C PHE A 5 1.67 -2.21 3.77
N ALA A 6 1.43 -0.91 3.87
CA ALA A 6 2.36 0.08 4.38
C ALA A 6 1.60 1.22 5.07
N TRP A 7 2.31 1.98 5.90
CA TRP A 7 1.80 3.20 6.50
C TRP A 7 2.32 4.41 5.73
N ASP A 8 1.41 5.14 5.10
CA ASP A 8 1.72 6.43 4.50
C ASP A 8 1.76 7.50 5.58
N HIS A 9 2.97 7.88 5.98
CA HIS A 9 3.14 8.86 7.06
C HIS A 9 2.88 10.30 6.61
N HIS A 10 2.87 10.56 5.30
CA HIS A 10 2.58 11.89 4.77
C HIS A 10 1.09 12.22 4.92
N HIS A 11 0.22 11.30 4.47
CA HIS A 11 -1.23 11.45 4.59
C HIS A 11 -1.84 10.81 5.84
N ARG A 12 -1.02 10.15 6.66
CA ARG A 12 -1.40 9.45 7.90
C ARG A 12 -2.52 8.41 7.65
N GLN A 13 -2.28 7.51 6.71
CA GLN A 13 -3.24 6.47 6.34
C GLN A 13 -2.55 5.14 6.00
N ILE A 14 -3.32 4.04 6.07
CA ILE A 14 -2.85 2.74 5.57
C ILE A 14 -3.01 2.74 4.05
N VAL A 15 -2.00 2.20 3.39
CA VAL A 15 -2.03 1.95 1.96
C VAL A 15 -1.61 0.51 1.68
N TYR A 16 -2.01 -0.01 0.53
CA TYR A 16 -1.52 -1.27 0.02
C TYR A 16 -1.12 -1.16 -1.45
N ARG A 17 -0.24 -2.06 -1.88
CA ARG A 17 0.08 -2.27 -3.29
C ARG A 17 0.01 -3.74 -3.65
N ILE A 18 -0.02 -4.04 -4.94
CA ILE A 18 -0.03 -5.41 -5.46
C ILE A 18 1.11 -5.53 -6.48
N PRO A 19 2.29 -6.03 -6.07
CA PRO A 19 3.45 -6.16 -6.96
C PRO A 19 3.14 -6.87 -8.27
N GLY A 20 3.48 -6.23 -9.40
CA GLY A 20 3.24 -6.74 -10.75
C GLY A 20 1.79 -6.66 -11.21
N HIS A 21 0.91 -5.99 -10.45
CA HIS A 21 -0.47 -5.76 -10.88
C HIS A 21 -0.56 -4.62 -11.88
N GLN A 22 -1.29 -4.86 -12.97
CA GLN A 22 -1.65 -3.84 -13.92
C GLN A 22 -3.01 -3.26 -13.54
N HIS A 23 -3.02 -2.01 -13.13
CA HIS A 23 -4.22 -1.28 -12.74
C HIS A 23 -5.03 -0.85 -13.97
N GLU A 24 -6.32 -0.57 -13.76
CA GLU A 24 -7.25 -0.18 -14.84
C GLU A 24 -6.85 1.12 -15.56
N ASP A 25 -6.08 1.98 -14.89
CA ASP A 25 -5.52 3.21 -15.45
C ASP A 25 -4.26 2.98 -16.32
N GLY A 26 -3.87 1.72 -16.51
CA GLY A 26 -2.72 1.30 -17.31
C GLY A 26 -1.39 1.35 -16.57
N ARG A 27 -1.35 1.79 -15.30
CA ARG A 27 -0.13 1.75 -14.50
C ARG A 27 0.16 0.34 -14.02
N GLU A 28 1.42 -0.07 -14.11
CA GLU A 28 1.92 -1.30 -13.52
C GLU A 28 2.59 -1.00 -12.18
N ASP A 29 2.19 -1.71 -11.14
CA ASP A 29 2.84 -1.62 -9.84
C ASP A 29 4.22 -2.30 -9.86
N SER A 30 5.27 -1.49 -9.73
CA SER A 30 6.67 -1.96 -9.72
C SER A 30 7.47 -1.28 -8.61
N ASP A 31 8.63 -1.83 -8.25
CA ASP A 31 9.45 -1.23 -7.18
C ASP A 31 10.01 0.15 -7.53
N LEU A 32 10.11 0.47 -8.83
CA LEU A 32 10.53 1.79 -9.33
C LEU A 32 9.36 2.78 -9.40
N SER A 33 8.14 2.28 -9.58
CA SER A 33 6.92 3.08 -9.68
C SER A 33 5.79 2.38 -8.92
N PRO A 34 5.83 2.38 -7.58
CA PRO A 34 4.83 1.71 -6.77
C PRO A 34 3.50 2.47 -6.84
N VAL A 35 2.40 1.73 -6.99
CA VAL A 35 1.03 2.22 -6.98
C VAL A 35 0.43 1.86 -5.63
N TRP A 36 0.39 2.86 -4.74
CA TRP A 36 -0.23 2.75 -3.43
C TRP A 36 -1.71 3.12 -3.50
N LEU A 37 -2.56 2.23 -2.99
CA LEU A 37 -4.01 2.42 -2.87
C LEU A 37 -4.41 2.53 -1.40
N PRO A 38 -5.37 3.40 -1.04
CA PRO A 38 -5.87 3.49 0.33
C PRO A 38 -6.42 2.16 0.84
N ALA A 39 -6.15 1.85 2.11
CA ALA A 39 -6.72 0.72 2.82
C ALA A 39 -7.20 1.13 4.22
N GLU A 40 -8.07 0.30 4.79
CA GLU A 40 -8.54 0.44 6.16
C GLU A 40 -7.81 -0.54 7.09
N GLU A 41 -7.78 -0.22 8.39
CA GLU A 41 -7.24 -1.11 9.44
C GLU A 41 -7.93 -2.48 9.46
N SER A 42 -9.24 -2.50 9.17
CA SER A 42 -10.05 -3.72 9.06
C SER A 42 -9.60 -4.67 7.96
N GLY A 43 -8.83 -4.17 6.98
CA GLY A 43 -8.28 -4.95 5.87
C GLY A 43 -6.88 -5.51 6.11
N LEU A 44 -6.25 -5.19 7.25
CA LEU A 44 -4.95 -5.73 7.61
C LEU A 44 -5.05 -7.23 7.94
N PRO A 45 -3.96 -8.00 7.72
CA PRO A 45 -3.91 -9.39 8.17
C PRO A 45 -4.06 -9.51 9.69
N ASP A 46 -4.61 -10.64 10.14
CA ASP A 46 -4.80 -10.91 11.58
C ASP A 46 -3.50 -10.75 12.37
N GLY A 47 -3.56 -9.94 13.44
CA GLY A 47 -2.41 -9.68 14.32
C GLY A 47 -1.41 -8.65 13.78
N VAL A 48 -1.65 -8.06 12.60
CA VAL A 48 -0.86 -6.93 12.08
C VAL A 48 -1.52 -5.63 12.50
N THR A 49 -0.73 -4.71 13.07
CA THR A 49 -1.18 -3.37 13.43
C THR A 49 -0.49 -2.31 12.56
N VAL A 50 -0.97 -1.07 12.62
CA VAL A 50 -0.32 0.07 11.94
C VAL A 50 1.15 0.22 12.32
N GLU A 51 1.50 -0.13 13.56
CA GLU A 51 2.87 0.00 14.08
C GLU A 51 3.84 -0.99 13.43
N ASP A 52 3.33 -2.13 12.96
CA ASP A 52 4.10 -3.15 12.25
C ASP A 52 4.36 -2.77 10.77
N LEU A 53 3.64 -1.78 10.25
CA LEU A 53 3.71 -1.40 8.84
C LEU A 53 4.97 -0.59 8.52
N ARG A 54 5.60 -0.93 7.39
CA ARG A 54 6.68 -0.11 6.83
C ARG A 54 6.16 1.29 6.52
N LYS A 55 6.91 2.31 6.94
CA LYS A 55 6.62 3.71 6.59
C LYS A 55 7.00 4.01 5.14
N VAL A 56 6.09 4.64 4.42
CA VAL A 56 6.29 5.12 3.04
C VAL A 56 5.81 6.55 2.90
N SER A 57 6.30 7.27 1.90
CA SER A 57 5.79 8.58 1.50
C SER A 57 5.10 8.44 0.15
N VAL A 58 3.77 8.46 0.15
CA VAL A 58 3.01 8.46 -1.11
C VAL A 58 2.96 9.90 -1.62
N LYS A 59 3.28 10.08 -2.90
CA LYS A 59 3.15 11.39 -3.56
C LYS A 59 1.71 11.58 -4.04
N ASP A 60 1.23 12.81 -3.98
CA ASP A 60 -0.04 13.23 -4.57
C ASP A 60 -0.10 13.01 -6.09
#